data_AF-A0A316QK00-F1
#
_entry.id   AF-A0A316QK00-F1
#
_cell.length_a   1.000
_cell.length_b   1.000
_cell.length_c   1.000
_cell.angle_alpha   90.00
_cell.angle_beta   90.00
_cell.angle_gamma   90.00
#
_symmetry.space_group_name_H-M   'P 1'
#
loop_
_entity.id
_entity.type
_entity.pdbx_description
1 polymer ?
#
loop_
_entity_poly.entity_id
_entity_poly.type
_entity_poly.pdbx_seq_one_letter_code
_entity_poly.pdbx_strand_id
1 'polypeptide(L)'
;MKGNLPQKNEKKYSVGDIVSFSVIVLLCAAMAVLDFVKIRYTSDAVNNELISDTVPLAVGSIAVIWLMIRGKTRLFGRPAHLLYLLPALLVAVNNFPFHSHFTGKTELLHTGVDNWILFALYCAFVGIFEECVFRGILFPLMAGSFSDDKKGLWKTFLFSSLAFGGMHLFNIFAGGGVGPSILQAGYSTLIGGLCAYVLMKTKNILLCALIHGGYDFAGLLLPKLGGGAVFDWQTMAIMAVVGVAVGLFVLYAVWKYSDEERIELYEKLGFGAASLKKNDLPSEEREK
;
A
#
# COMPACT_ATOMS: atom_id res chain seq x y z
N MET A 1 -3.14 -9.92 -51.59
CA MET A 1 -2.73 -10.45 -50.27
C MET A 1 -3.15 -9.45 -49.20
N LYS A 2 -4.28 -9.68 -48.51
CA LYS A 2 -4.67 -8.91 -47.33
C LYS A 2 -4.04 -9.60 -46.12
N GLY A 3 -3.05 -8.96 -45.50
CA GLY A 3 -2.44 -9.46 -44.28
C GLY A 3 -3.44 -9.41 -43.13
N ASN A 4 -3.70 -10.56 -42.51
CA ASN A 4 -4.46 -10.62 -41.27
C ASN A 4 -3.69 -9.89 -40.17
N LEU A 5 -4.20 -8.75 -39.73
CA LEU A 5 -3.78 -8.15 -38.47
C LEU A 5 -4.13 -9.12 -37.32
N PRO A 6 -3.26 -9.32 -36.33
CA PRO A 6 -3.58 -10.16 -35.19
C PRO A 6 -4.78 -9.56 -34.45
N GLN A 7 -5.88 -10.33 -34.37
CA GLN A 7 -7.02 -9.95 -33.55
C GLN A 7 -6.57 -9.84 -32.09
N LYS A 8 -6.66 -8.61 -31.57
CA LYS A 8 -6.46 -8.33 -30.16
C LYS A 8 -7.62 -8.98 -29.42
N ASN A 9 -7.41 -10.18 -28.86
CA ASN A 9 -8.42 -10.86 -28.05
C ASN A 9 -8.86 -9.91 -26.93
N GLU A 10 -10.12 -9.48 -26.96
CA GLU A 10 -10.73 -8.73 -25.88
C GLU A 10 -10.76 -9.65 -24.64
N LYS A 11 -10.04 -9.26 -23.58
CA LYS A 11 -10.06 -9.96 -22.30
C LYS A 11 -11.48 -9.84 -21.72
N LYS A 12 -12.29 -10.87 -21.89
CA LYS A 12 -13.62 -10.97 -21.30
C LYS A 12 -13.43 -11.25 -19.80
N TYR A 13 -13.80 -10.29 -18.94
CA TYR A 13 -13.73 -10.48 -17.48
C TYR A 13 -14.50 -11.73 -17.07
N SER A 14 -13.88 -12.58 -16.26
CA SER A 14 -14.56 -13.73 -15.68
C SER A 14 -15.62 -13.24 -14.69
N VAL A 15 -16.70 -14.01 -14.52
CA VAL A 15 -17.68 -13.78 -13.45
C VAL A 15 -16.97 -13.70 -12.09
N GLY A 16 -15.88 -14.45 -11.89
CA GLY A 16 -15.06 -14.38 -10.68
C GLY A 16 -14.33 -13.05 -10.45
N ASP A 17 -13.92 -12.38 -11.53
CA ASP A 17 -13.22 -11.08 -11.45
C ASP A 17 -14.21 -9.96 -11.09
N ILE A 18 -15.41 -10.01 -11.69
CA ILE A 18 -16.51 -9.07 -11.41
C ILE A 18 -17.01 -9.23 -9.97
N VAL A 19 -17.11 -10.47 -9.47
CA VAL A 19 -17.48 -10.76 -8.08
C VAL A 19 -16.41 -10.24 -7.12
N SER A 20 -15.12 -10.46 -7.41
CA SER A 20 -14.02 -9.96 -6.57
C SER A 20 -14.01 -8.44 -6.48
N PHE A 21 -14.17 -7.74 -7.61
CA PHE A 21 -14.22 -6.28 -7.66
C PHE A 21 -15.43 -5.72 -6.91
N SER A 22 -16.61 -6.30 -7.13
CA SER A 22 -17.84 -5.92 -6.41
C SER A 22 -17.71 -6.11 -4.91
N VAL A 23 -17.02 -7.17 -4.46
CA VAL A 23 -16.79 -7.42 -3.03
C VAL A 23 -15.82 -6.40 -2.44
N ILE A 24 -14.75 -6.00 -3.15
CA ILE A 24 -13.85 -4.94 -2.69
C ILE A 24 -14.62 -3.62 -2.52
N VAL A 25 -15.41 -3.23 -3.52
CA VAL A 25 -16.23 -2.01 -3.46
C VAL A 25 -17.21 -2.06 -2.29
N LEU A 26 -17.86 -3.22 -2.07
CA LEU A 26 -18.77 -3.42 -0.95
C LEU A 26 -18.05 -3.39 0.41
N LEU A 27 -16.84 -3.94 0.52
CA LEU A 27 -16.04 -3.89 1.74
C LEU A 27 -15.59 -2.46 2.04
N CYS A 28 -15.07 -1.74 1.05
CA CYS A 28 -14.70 -0.33 1.20
C CYS A 28 -15.92 0.53 1.56
N ALA A 29 -17.07 0.30 0.92
CA ALA A 29 -18.31 1.00 1.24
C ALA A 29 -18.83 0.66 2.65
N ALA A 30 -18.78 -0.61 3.05
CA ALA A 30 -19.18 -1.04 4.39
C ALA A 30 -18.27 -0.42 5.46
N MET A 31 -16.97 -0.33 5.22
CA MET A 31 -16.04 0.34 6.13
C MET A 31 -16.29 1.85 6.19
N ALA A 32 -16.52 2.50 5.06
CA ALA A 32 -16.92 3.90 5.04
C ALA A 32 -18.24 4.15 5.80
N VAL A 33 -19.17 3.19 5.80
CA VAL A 33 -20.41 3.26 6.60
C VAL A 33 -20.13 3.05 8.10
N LEU A 34 -19.21 2.16 8.45
CA LEU A 34 -18.83 1.92 9.85
C LEU A 34 -18.21 3.16 10.49
N ASP A 35 -17.53 4.02 9.74
CA ASP A 35 -17.02 5.32 10.22
C ASP A 35 -18.15 6.26 10.69
N PHE A 36 -19.38 6.09 10.19
CA PHE A 36 -20.55 6.86 10.67
C PHE A 36 -21.22 6.24 11.89
N VAL A 37 -20.88 5.00 12.26
CA VAL A 37 -21.43 4.32 13.44
C VAL A 37 -20.56 4.64 14.65
N LYS A 38 -20.95 5.66 15.42
CA LYS A 38 -20.24 6.08 16.63
C LYS A 38 -20.45 5.09 17.77
N ILE A 39 -19.62 4.07 17.85
CA ILE A 39 -19.58 3.13 18.98
C ILE A 39 -18.59 3.66 20.02
N ARG A 40 -19.05 3.78 21.28
CA ARG A 40 -18.17 4.14 22.40
C ARG A 40 -17.71 2.89 23.13
N TYR A 41 -16.41 2.67 23.19
CA TYR A 41 -15.74 1.54 23.83
C TYR A 41 -15.19 1.89 25.21
N THR A 42 -14.71 3.13 25.40
CA THR A 42 -14.10 3.57 26.68
C THR A 42 -14.43 5.03 26.99
N SER A 43 -14.20 5.42 28.24
CA SER A 43 -14.35 6.80 28.70
C SER A 43 -13.22 7.71 28.23
N ASP A 44 -12.01 7.18 28.07
CA ASP A 44 -10.83 7.89 27.57
C ASP A 44 -10.97 8.20 26.07
N ALA A 45 -10.85 9.47 25.69
CA ALA A 45 -11.15 9.90 24.33
C ALA A 45 -10.16 9.35 23.29
N VAL A 46 -8.86 9.35 23.60
CA VAL A 46 -7.80 8.90 22.69
C VAL A 46 -7.89 7.39 22.48
N ASN A 47 -8.01 6.62 23.55
CA ASN A 47 -8.17 5.18 23.47
C ASN A 47 -9.48 4.81 22.76
N ASN A 48 -10.57 5.57 22.99
CA ASN A 48 -11.82 5.32 22.30
C ASN A 48 -11.70 5.53 20.79
N GLU A 49 -11.04 6.60 20.36
CA GLU A 49 -10.76 6.87 18.95
C GLU A 49 -9.90 5.75 18.33
N LEU A 50 -8.77 5.41 18.97
CA LEU A 50 -7.88 4.34 18.47
C LEU A 50 -8.61 2.99 18.34
N ILE A 51 -9.44 2.62 19.32
CA ILE A 51 -10.22 1.38 19.24
C ILE A 51 -11.27 1.47 18.13
N SER A 52 -12.00 2.59 18.05
CA SER A 52 -13.04 2.81 17.05
C SER A 52 -12.49 2.77 15.62
N ASP A 53 -11.29 3.29 15.40
CA ASP A 53 -10.63 3.26 14.09
C ASP A 53 -10.05 1.86 13.78
N THR A 54 -9.55 1.15 14.80
CA THR A 54 -8.88 -0.16 14.62
C THR A 54 -9.85 -1.30 14.35
N VAL A 55 -11.02 -1.33 15.01
CA VAL A 55 -11.96 -2.45 14.92
C VAL A 55 -12.45 -2.69 13.47
N PRO A 56 -12.89 -1.67 12.72
CA PRO A 56 -13.27 -1.83 11.31
C PRO A 56 -12.12 -2.34 10.44
N LEU A 57 -10.89 -1.84 10.64
CA LEU A 57 -9.70 -2.28 9.91
C LEU A 57 -9.38 -3.75 10.19
N ALA A 58 -9.51 -4.20 11.43
CA ALA A 58 -9.29 -5.60 11.81
C ALA A 58 -10.33 -6.53 11.16
N VAL A 59 -11.61 -6.17 11.21
CA VAL A 59 -12.70 -6.93 10.58
C VAL A 59 -12.53 -6.95 9.05
N GLY A 60 -12.23 -5.80 8.45
CA GLY A 60 -11.94 -5.66 7.03
C GLY A 60 -10.74 -6.50 6.60
N SER A 61 -9.67 -6.51 7.40
CA SER A 61 -8.47 -7.32 7.14
C SER A 61 -8.79 -8.81 7.06
N ILE A 62 -9.62 -9.32 7.98
CA ILE A 62 -10.05 -10.73 7.96
C ILE A 62 -10.79 -11.04 6.64
N ALA A 63 -11.71 -10.17 6.22
CA ALA A 63 -12.46 -10.35 4.98
C ALA A 63 -11.58 -10.31 3.74
N VAL A 64 -10.65 -9.35 3.66
CA VAL A 64 -9.74 -9.20 2.51
C VAL A 64 -8.72 -10.33 2.46
N ILE A 65 -8.17 -10.76 3.60
CA ILE A 65 -7.26 -11.93 3.67
C ILE A 65 -8.00 -13.19 3.22
N TRP A 66 -9.26 -13.37 3.63
CA TRP A 66 -10.08 -14.50 3.16
C TRP A 66 -10.27 -14.48 1.63
N LEU A 67 -10.52 -13.31 1.04
CA LEU A 67 -10.58 -13.14 -0.42
C LEU A 67 -9.25 -13.44 -1.10
N MET A 68 -8.15 -13.00 -0.52
CA MET A 68 -6.80 -13.28 -1.04
C MET A 68 -6.50 -14.78 -1.07
N ILE A 69 -6.89 -15.52 -0.02
CA ILE A 69 -6.76 -16.99 0.03
C ILE A 69 -7.63 -17.63 -1.06
N ARG A 70 -8.88 -17.18 -1.24
CA ARG A 70 -9.77 -17.63 -2.33
C ARG A 70 -9.18 -17.32 -3.72
N GLY A 71 -8.54 -16.17 -3.86
CA GLY A 71 -7.77 -15.74 -5.03
C GLY A 71 -6.47 -16.53 -5.25
N LYS A 72 -6.16 -17.51 -4.38
CA LYS A 72 -4.98 -18.38 -4.46
C LYS A 72 -3.65 -17.61 -4.48
N THR A 73 -3.60 -16.46 -3.82
CA THR A 73 -2.35 -15.71 -3.68
C THR A 73 -1.30 -16.52 -2.91
N ARG A 74 -0.02 -16.33 -3.23
CA ARG A 74 1.12 -16.90 -2.48
C ARG A 74 1.98 -15.82 -1.82
N LEU A 75 1.48 -14.60 -1.74
CA LEU A 75 2.17 -13.44 -1.17
C LEU A 75 2.36 -13.49 0.36
N PHE A 76 1.80 -14.50 1.05
CA PHE A 76 2.07 -14.78 2.47
C PHE A 76 3.27 -15.73 2.68
N GLY A 77 3.94 -16.16 1.61
CA GLY A 77 5.07 -17.07 1.66
C GLY A 77 6.36 -16.42 2.19
N ARG A 78 7.48 -17.16 2.12
CA ARG A 78 8.79 -16.66 2.54
C ARG A 78 9.21 -15.43 1.71
N PRO A 79 9.70 -14.37 2.35
CA PRO A 79 10.12 -13.17 1.64
C PRO A 79 11.43 -13.40 0.87
N ALA A 80 11.57 -12.67 -0.24
CA ALA A 80 12.79 -12.60 -1.03
C ALA A 80 13.53 -11.27 -0.78
N HIS A 81 14.82 -11.22 -1.12
CA HIS A 81 15.65 -10.02 -1.24
C HIS A 81 15.43 -8.90 -0.19
N LEU A 82 15.49 -9.24 1.10
CA LEU A 82 15.18 -8.34 2.23
C LEU A 82 15.99 -7.03 2.26
N LEU A 83 17.18 -6.99 1.66
CA LEU A 83 18.00 -5.76 1.59
C LEU A 83 17.30 -4.62 0.84
N TYR A 84 16.37 -4.92 -0.07
CA TYR A 84 15.58 -3.91 -0.76
C TYR A 84 14.50 -3.26 0.11
N LEU A 85 14.35 -3.68 1.37
CA LEU A 85 13.54 -2.96 2.35
C LEU A 85 14.23 -1.69 2.86
N LEU A 86 15.56 -1.58 2.78
CA LEU A 86 16.31 -0.47 3.39
C LEU A 86 15.84 0.92 2.93
N PRO A 87 15.59 1.18 1.62
CA PRO A 87 15.04 2.47 1.19
C PRO A 87 13.65 2.73 1.74
N ALA A 88 12.84 1.68 1.91
CA ALA A 88 11.49 1.79 2.43
C ALA A 88 11.47 2.05 3.93
N LEU A 89 12.34 1.38 4.68
CA LEU A 89 12.57 1.63 6.11
C LEU A 89 13.09 3.05 6.35
N LEU A 90 13.98 3.54 5.48
CA LEU A 90 14.47 4.92 5.55
C LEU A 90 13.32 5.92 5.45
N VAL A 91 12.41 5.76 4.47
CA VAL A 91 11.24 6.63 4.32
C VAL A 91 10.28 6.49 5.50
N ALA A 92 10.02 5.27 5.97
CA ALA A 92 9.15 5.02 7.12
C ALA A 92 9.66 5.71 8.38
N VAL A 93 10.94 5.54 8.73
CA VAL A 93 11.56 6.19 9.90
C VAL A 93 11.59 7.71 9.72
N ASN A 94 11.97 8.18 8.54
CA ASN A 94 12.05 9.61 8.22
C ASN A 94 10.68 10.31 8.23
N ASN A 95 9.57 9.56 8.27
CA ASN A 95 8.25 10.13 8.44
C ASN A 95 8.00 10.65 9.87
N PHE A 96 8.85 10.31 10.84
CA PHE A 96 8.80 10.95 12.15
C PHE A 96 9.33 12.39 12.07
N PRO A 97 8.66 13.39 12.65
CA PRO A 97 9.05 14.80 12.55
C PRO A 97 10.21 15.16 13.50
N PHE A 98 11.39 14.60 13.22
CA PHE A 98 12.59 14.67 14.07
C PHE A 98 12.97 16.09 14.47
N HIS A 99 13.05 17.02 13.50
CA HIS A 99 13.47 18.39 13.79
C HIS A 99 12.47 19.09 14.72
N SER A 100 11.18 19.00 14.41
CA SER A 100 10.15 19.61 15.24
C SER A 100 10.17 19.08 16.68
N HIS A 101 10.29 17.75 16.83
CA HIS A 101 10.36 17.13 18.15
C HIS A 101 11.60 17.51 18.95
N PHE A 102 12.79 17.36 18.37
CA PHE A 102 14.04 17.63 19.10
C PHE A 102 14.34 19.11 19.32
N THR A 103 13.65 20.02 18.62
CA THR A 103 13.71 21.45 18.90
C THR A 103 12.66 21.91 19.92
N GLY A 104 11.90 20.98 20.51
CA GLY A 104 10.93 21.26 21.57
C GLY A 104 9.64 21.91 21.07
N LYS A 105 9.32 21.79 19.77
CA LYS A 105 8.07 22.32 19.19
C LYS A 105 6.88 21.37 19.34
N THR A 106 7.15 20.13 19.73
CA THR A 106 6.13 19.12 20.01
C THR A 106 6.42 18.40 21.32
N GLU A 107 5.37 17.82 21.88
CA GLU A 107 5.44 17.01 23.08
C GLU A 107 4.53 15.79 22.96
N LEU A 108 4.89 14.69 23.62
CA LEU A 108 4.03 13.53 23.77
C LEU A 108 3.16 13.73 25.01
N LEU A 109 1.85 13.65 24.81
CA LEU A 109 0.86 13.91 25.85
C LEU A 109 0.29 12.60 26.42
N HIS A 110 0.22 11.56 25.60
CA HIS A 110 -0.35 10.26 25.94
C HIS A 110 0.73 9.18 25.91
N THR A 111 1.34 8.93 27.08
CA THR A 111 2.46 8.00 27.23
C THR A 111 2.12 6.69 27.96
N GLY A 112 0.83 6.43 28.20
CA GLY A 112 0.37 5.20 28.84
C GLY A 112 0.64 3.98 27.96
N VAL A 113 0.98 2.84 28.57
CA VAL A 113 1.27 1.58 27.86
C VAL A 113 0.08 1.15 26.98
N ASP A 114 -1.13 1.38 27.47
CA ASP A 114 -2.38 1.19 26.74
C ASP A 114 -2.47 2.08 25.49
N ASN A 115 -2.13 3.37 25.59
CA ASN A 115 -2.11 4.27 24.42
C ASN A 115 -1.15 3.77 23.34
N TRP A 116 0.07 3.37 23.73
CA TRP A 116 1.09 2.90 22.79
C TRP A 116 0.72 1.57 22.12
N ILE A 117 0.15 0.63 22.88
CA ILE A 117 -0.30 -0.66 22.33
C ILE A 117 -1.46 -0.43 21.34
N LEU A 118 -2.44 0.38 21.72
CA LEU A 118 -3.59 0.69 20.86
C LEU A 118 -3.15 1.42 19.59
N PHE A 119 -2.23 2.39 19.70
CA PHE A 119 -1.71 3.12 18.56
C PHE A 119 -0.88 2.22 17.62
N ALA A 120 -0.05 1.33 18.17
CA ALA A 120 0.70 0.36 17.37
C ALA A 120 -0.23 -0.61 16.64
N LEU A 121 -1.29 -1.10 17.31
CA LEU A 121 -2.30 -1.96 16.69
C LEU A 121 -3.05 -1.23 15.57
N TYR A 122 -3.44 0.03 15.81
CA TYR A 122 -4.07 0.86 14.79
C TYR A 122 -3.21 0.95 13.53
N CYS A 123 -1.96 1.38 13.65
CA CYS A 123 -1.06 1.51 12.49
C CYS A 123 -0.79 0.16 11.81
N ALA A 124 -0.66 -0.93 12.58
CA ALA A 124 -0.48 -2.26 12.02
C ALA A 124 -1.70 -2.70 11.22
N PHE A 125 -2.92 -2.46 11.70
CA PHE A 125 -4.14 -2.83 10.99
C PHE A 125 -4.44 -1.92 9.80
N VAL A 126 -4.06 -0.63 9.83
CA VAL A 126 -4.05 0.22 8.62
C VAL A 126 -3.17 -0.41 7.55
N GLY A 127 -1.89 -0.69 7.89
CA GLY A 127 -0.95 -1.31 6.97
C GLY A 127 -1.41 -2.67 6.45
N ILE A 128 -1.93 -3.56 7.31
CA ILE A 128 -2.44 -4.87 6.89
C ILE A 128 -3.62 -4.71 5.93
N PHE A 129 -4.63 -3.92 6.33
CA PHE A 129 -5.85 -3.78 5.57
C PHE A 129 -5.57 -3.19 4.18
N GLU A 130 -4.93 -2.02 4.15
CA GLU A 130 -4.71 -1.30 2.89
C GLU A 130 -3.78 -2.07 1.97
N GLU A 131 -2.69 -2.65 2.48
CA GLU A 131 -1.79 -3.44 1.62
C GLU A 131 -2.49 -4.69 1.09
N CYS A 132 -3.29 -5.40 1.90
CA CYS A 132 -4.06 -6.54 1.41
C CYS A 132 -5.03 -6.15 0.29
N VAL A 133 -5.70 -4.99 0.38
CA VAL A 133 -6.58 -4.49 -0.69
C VAL A 133 -5.76 -4.13 -1.94
N PHE A 134 -4.76 -3.25 -1.79
CA PHE A 134 -4.07 -2.65 -2.92
C PHE A 134 -3.02 -3.56 -3.55
N ARG A 135 -2.21 -4.24 -2.74
CA ARG A 135 -1.08 -5.08 -3.20
C ARG A 135 -1.49 -6.55 -3.26
N GLY A 136 -2.40 -6.95 -2.37
CA GLY A 136 -2.91 -8.31 -2.31
C GLY A 136 -3.99 -8.62 -3.36
N ILE A 137 -4.79 -7.65 -3.78
CA ILE A 137 -5.89 -7.86 -4.75
C ILE A 137 -5.79 -6.94 -5.97
N LEU A 138 -5.77 -5.62 -5.80
CA LEU A 138 -5.82 -4.68 -6.92
C LEU A 138 -4.60 -4.80 -7.84
N PHE A 139 -3.40 -4.90 -7.26
CA PHE A 139 -2.15 -5.07 -8.00
C PHE A 139 -2.17 -6.35 -8.87
N PRO A 140 -2.49 -7.55 -8.35
CA PRO A 140 -2.69 -8.75 -9.18
C PRO A 140 -3.72 -8.57 -10.30
N LEU A 141 -4.87 -7.96 -10.01
CA LEU A 141 -5.91 -7.73 -11.02
C LEU A 141 -5.42 -6.79 -12.14
N MET A 142 -4.69 -5.74 -11.79
CA MET A 142 -4.06 -4.82 -12.76
C MET A 142 -2.96 -5.52 -13.56
N ALA A 143 -2.09 -6.30 -12.91
CA ALA A 143 -1.06 -7.11 -13.56
C ALA A 143 -1.66 -8.11 -14.54
N GLY A 144 -2.79 -8.71 -14.18
CA GLY A 144 -3.58 -9.59 -15.03
C GLY A 144 -4.36 -8.86 -16.11
N SER A 145 -4.57 -7.54 -16.03
CA SER A 145 -5.31 -6.76 -17.05
C SER A 145 -4.40 -6.13 -18.08
N PHE A 146 -3.18 -5.77 -17.69
CA PHE A 146 -2.15 -5.25 -18.60
C PHE A 146 -1.41 -6.38 -19.33
N SER A 147 -0.47 -5.99 -20.20
CA SER A 147 0.48 -6.95 -20.78
C SER A 147 1.37 -7.56 -19.71
N ASP A 148 1.88 -8.74 -19.98
CA ASP A 148 2.76 -9.51 -19.08
C ASP A 148 4.25 -9.20 -19.29
N ASP A 149 4.55 -8.16 -20.09
CA ASP A 149 5.88 -7.63 -20.35
C ASP A 149 6.30 -6.56 -19.33
N LYS A 150 7.54 -6.05 -19.46
CA LYS A 150 8.06 -4.97 -18.60
C LYS A 150 7.17 -3.72 -18.62
N LYS A 151 6.60 -3.38 -19.78
CA LYS A 151 5.72 -2.21 -19.93
C LYS A 151 4.41 -2.39 -19.17
N GLY A 152 3.85 -3.59 -19.18
CA GLY A 152 2.65 -3.92 -18.42
C GLY A 152 2.89 -3.88 -16.92
N LEU A 153 4.00 -4.46 -16.43
CA LEU A 153 4.39 -4.35 -15.02
C LEU A 153 4.58 -2.88 -14.58
N TRP A 154 5.19 -2.06 -15.44
CA TRP A 154 5.31 -0.62 -15.18
C TRP A 154 3.97 0.10 -15.04
N LYS A 155 2.99 -0.25 -15.90
CA LYS A 155 1.62 0.28 -15.78
C LYS A 155 0.98 -0.20 -14.49
N THR A 156 1.13 -1.47 -14.11
CA THR A 156 0.62 -2.01 -12.84
C THR A 156 1.17 -1.21 -11.66
N PHE A 157 2.49 -1.00 -11.62
CA PHE A 157 3.15 -0.20 -10.59
C PHE A 157 2.57 1.23 -10.53
N LEU A 158 2.52 1.94 -11.66
CA LEU A 158 2.07 3.32 -11.71
C LEU A 158 0.60 3.47 -11.32
N PHE A 159 -0.30 2.70 -11.94
CA PHE A 159 -1.74 2.84 -11.73
C PHE A 159 -2.19 2.32 -10.38
N SER A 160 -1.56 1.28 -9.82
CA SER A 160 -1.86 0.85 -8.44
C SER A 160 -1.45 1.92 -7.42
N SER A 161 -0.32 2.60 -7.63
CA SER A 161 0.14 3.70 -6.78
C SER A 161 -0.77 4.92 -6.85
N LEU A 162 -1.22 5.27 -8.07
CA LEU A 162 -2.20 6.34 -8.26
C LEU A 162 -3.56 6.00 -7.64
N ALA A 163 -4.02 4.75 -7.77
CA ALA A 163 -5.26 4.31 -7.14
C ALA A 163 -5.20 4.39 -5.62
N PHE A 164 -4.06 3.98 -5.03
CA PHE A 164 -3.82 4.09 -3.59
C PHE A 164 -3.93 5.55 -3.12
N GLY A 165 -3.19 6.47 -3.74
CA GLY A 165 -3.28 7.90 -3.37
C GLY A 165 -4.65 8.52 -3.65
N GLY A 166 -5.29 8.13 -4.75
CA GLY A 166 -6.60 8.62 -5.16
C GLY A 166 -7.70 8.34 -4.15
N MET A 167 -7.60 7.27 -3.34
CA MET A 167 -8.58 6.99 -2.29
C MET A 167 -8.67 8.10 -1.24
N HIS A 168 -7.60 8.83 -0.98
CA HIS A 168 -7.63 9.88 0.02
C HIS A 168 -8.35 11.15 -0.46
N LEU A 169 -8.66 11.26 -1.75
CA LEU A 169 -9.54 12.32 -2.24
C LEU A 169 -10.98 12.15 -1.73
N PHE A 170 -11.38 10.94 -1.29
CA PHE A 170 -12.69 10.74 -0.66
C PHE A 170 -12.83 11.49 0.67
N ASN A 171 -11.72 11.87 1.31
CA ASN A 171 -11.73 12.68 2.51
C ASN A 171 -12.42 14.03 2.29
N ILE A 172 -12.42 14.56 1.06
CA ILE A 172 -13.16 15.79 0.71
C ILE A 172 -14.66 15.60 0.93
N PHE A 173 -15.20 14.44 0.51
CA PHE A 173 -16.62 14.12 0.72
C PHE A 173 -16.94 13.77 2.18
N ALA A 174 -15.94 13.35 2.95
CA ALA A 174 -16.03 13.14 4.40
C ALA A 174 -15.86 14.45 5.23
N GLY A 175 -15.76 15.62 4.57
CA GLY A 175 -15.65 16.92 5.24
C GLY A 175 -14.22 17.45 5.43
N GLY A 176 -13.22 16.77 4.87
CA GLY A 176 -11.83 17.20 4.84
C GLY A 176 -11.58 18.40 3.91
N GLY A 177 -10.53 19.16 4.21
CA GLY A 177 -10.14 20.30 3.38
C GLY A 177 -9.53 19.89 2.04
N VAL A 178 -9.93 20.55 0.95
CA VAL A 178 -9.48 20.24 -0.41
C VAL A 178 -7.95 20.25 -0.55
N GLY A 179 -7.27 21.30 -0.07
CA GLY A 179 -5.82 21.43 -0.14
C GLY A 179 -5.08 20.29 0.57
N PRO A 180 -5.35 20.05 1.88
CA PRO A 180 -4.81 18.91 2.61
C PRO A 180 -5.09 17.55 1.95
N SER A 181 -6.30 17.32 1.44
CA SER A 181 -6.65 16.05 0.78
C SER A 181 -5.89 15.84 -0.53
N ILE A 182 -5.63 16.89 -1.31
CA ILE A 182 -4.80 16.80 -2.52
C ILE A 182 -3.34 16.49 -2.15
N LEU A 183 -2.80 17.16 -1.12
CA LEU A 183 -1.45 16.90 -0.64
C LEU A 183 -1.33 15.45 -0.13
N GLN A 184 -2.34 14.98 0.60
CA GLN A 184 -2.48 13.60 1.05
C GLN A 184 -2.50 12.61 -0.10
N ALA A 185 -3.32 12.84 -1.12
CA ALA A 185 -3.32 11.98 -2.29
C ALA A 185 -1.92 11.91 -2.96
N GLY A 186 -1.21 13.04 -3.02
CA GLY A 186 0.14 13.12 -3.56
C GLY A 186 1.15 12.25 -2.80
N TYR A 187 1.32 12.45 -1.49
CA TYR A 187 2.27 11.65 -0.72
C TYR A 187 1.80 10.20 -0.55
N SER A 188 0.48 9.95 -0.50
CA SER A 188 -0.08 8.60 -0.49
C SER A 188 0.23 7.85 -1.79
N THR A 189 0.24 8.52 -2.96
CA THR A 189 0.73 7.89 -4.20
C THR A 189 2.21 7.51 -4.10
N LEU A 190 3.05 8.30 -3.41
CA LEU A 190 4.48 8.00 -3.28
C LEU A 190 4.75 6.80 -2.37
N ILE A 191 4.19 6.77 -1.15
CA ILE A 191 4.24 5.56 -0.28
C ILE A 191 3.53 4.38 -0.98
N GLY A 192 2.51 4.70 -1.77
CA GLY A 192 1.86 3.88 -2.78
C GLY A 192 2.86 3.09 -3.65
N GLY A 193 3.71 3.83 -4.35
CA GLY A 193 4.77 3.26 -5.18
C GLY A 193 5.82 2.52 -4.36
N LEU A 194 6.20 3.04 -3.20
CA LEU A 194 7.19 2.39 -2.34
C LEU A 194 6.73 1.00 -1.87
N CYS A 195 5.47 0.85 -1.44
CA CYS A 195 4.91 -0.46 -1.06
C CYS A 195 4.75 -1.39 -2.26
N ALA A 196 4.38 -0.88 -3.45
CA ALA A 196 4.37 -1.68 -4.67
C ALA A 196 5.78 -2.20 -5.02
N TYR A 197 6.80 -1.37 -4.87
CA TYR A 197 8.19 -1.77 -5.02
C TYR A 197 8.63 -2.83 -4.00
N VAL A 198 8.26 -2.65 -2.73
CA VAL A 198 8.52 -3.65 -1.67
C VAL A 198 7.85 -4.98 -2.02
N LEU A 199 6.60 -4.97 -2.50
CA LEU A 199 5.92 -6.17 -2.97
C LEU A 199 6.69 -6.83 -4.11
N MET A 200 7.10 -6.06 -5.12
CA MET A 200 7.83 -6.58 -6.27
C MET A 200 9.12 -7.29 -5.83
N LYS A 201 9.92 -6.63 -4.98
CA LYS A 201 11.21 -7.20 -4.55
C LYS A 201 11.09 -8.34 -3.58
N THR A 202 10.20 -8.23 -2.59
CA THR A 202 10.11 -9.22 -1.50
C THR A 202 9.08 -10.30 -1.75
N LYS A 203 8.10 -10.04 -2.62
CA LYS A 203 6.97 -10.92 -2.93
C LYS A 203 6.21 -11.33 -1.67
N ASN A 204 6.19 -10.44 -0.69
CA ASN A 204 5.60 -10.66 0.62
C ASN A 204 4.73 -9.47 1.03
N ILE A 205 3.46 -9.75 1.29
CA ILE A 205 2.48 -8.71 1.63
C ILE A 205 2.63 -8.19 3.05
N LEU A 206 3.07 -9.02 3.99
CA LEU A 206 3.24 -8.64 5.39
C LEU A 206 4.42 -7.67 5.56
N LEU A 207 5.45 -7.76 4.72
CA LEU A 207 6.52 -6.77 4.69
C LEU A 207 6.05 -5.42 4.15
N CYS A 208 5.12 -5.41 3.17
CA CYS A 208 4.48 -4.16 2.73
C CYS A 208 3.70 -3.56 3.91
N ALA A 209 2.89 -4.38 4.58
CA ALA A 209 2.09 -3.95 5.73
C ALA A 209 2.95 -3.43 6.89
N LEU A 210 4.10 -4.06 7.15
CA LEU A 210 5.05 -3.63 8.16
C LEU A 210 5.68 -2.27 7.82
N ILE A 211 6.12 -2.08 6.58
CA ILE A 211 6.68 -0.81 6.12
C ILE A 211 5.64 0.30 6.21
N HIS A 212 4.43 0.04 5.73
CA HIS A 212 3.35 1.01 5.72
C HIS A 212 2.89 1.35 7.15
N GLY A 213 2.60 0.34 7.97
CA GLY A 213 2.25 0.55 9.38
C GLY A 213 3.38 1.24 10.16
N GLY A 214 4.65 0.98 9.81
CA GLY A 214 5.79 1.69 10.38
C GLY A 214 5.88 3.16 9.94
N TYR A 215 5.57 3.45 8.66
CA TYR A 215 5.48 4.80 8.13
C TYR A 215 4.38 5.60 8.84
N ASP A 216 3.21 5.00 9.03
CA ASP A 216 2.10 5.62 9.75
C ASP A 216 2.40 5.79 11.23
N PHE A 217 3.01 4.78 11.87
CA PHE A 217 3.43 4.88 13.26
C PHE A 217 4.37 6.07 13.45
N ALA A 218 5.37 6.23 12.59
CA ALA A 218 6.32 7.33 12.67
C ALA A 218 5.65 8.71 12.43
N GLY A 219 4.80 8.81 11.40
CA GLY A 219 4.18 10.09 11.03
C GLY A 219 3.00 10.52 11.90
N LEU A 220 2.25 9.56 12.45
CA LEU A 220 1.03 9.80 13.22
C LEU A 220 1.27 9.81 14.74
N LEU A 221 2.45 9.44 15.22
CA LEU A 221 2.72 9.38 16.67
C LEU A 221 2.41 10.70 17.37
N LEU A 222 2.96 11.81 16.87
CA LEU A 222 2.72 13.14 17.45
C LEU A 222 1.33 13.69 17.14
N PRO A 223 0.76 13.54 15.92
CA PRO A 223 -0.63 13.89 15.66
C PRO A 223 -1.67 13.17 16.52
N LYS A 224 -1.47 11.88 16.86
CA LYS A 224 -2.45 11.06 17.59
C LYS A 224 -2.21 11.01 19.11
N LEU A 225 -0.95 10.98 19.55
CA LEU A 225 -0.59 10.84 20.98
C LEU A 225 0.10 12.08 21.57
N GLY A 226 0.31 13.12 20.78
CA GLY A 226 1.03 14.33 21.18
C GLY A 226 0.32 15.62 20.82
N GLY A 227 1.10 16.69 20.78
CA GLY A 227 0.63 18.01 20.39
C GLY A 227 1.77 18.92 19.93
N GLY A 228 1.41 20.15 19.56
CA GLY A 228 2.35 21.17 19.10
C GLY A 228 2.47 21.26 17.57
N ALA A 229 3.52 21.93 17.11
CA ALA A 229 3.72 22.24 15.69
C ALA A 229 4.42 21.08 14.95
N VAL A 230 3.68 20.01 14.67
CA VAL A 230 4.24 18.73 14.16
C VAL A 230 5.11 18.87 12.92
N PHE A 231 4.62 19.52 11.87
CA PHE A 231 5.33 19.62 10.58
C PHE A 231 5.83 21.05 10.33
N ASP A 232 7.04 21.35 10.79
CA ASP A 232 7.73 22.59 10.43
C ASP A 232 8.46 22.47 9.08
N TRP A 233 8.88 23.61 8.53
CA TRP A 233 9.45 23.63 7.17
C TRP A 233 10.75 22.80 7.08
N GLN A 234 11.56 22.74 8.14
CA GLN A 234 12.77 21.92 8.18
C GLN A 234 12.44 20.43 8.13
N THR A 235 11.47 20.00 8.94
CA THR A 235 10.96 18.62 8.92
C THR A 235 10.44 18.27 7.53
N MET A 236 9.61 19.12 6.94
CA MET A 236 9.07 18.91 5.59
C MET A 236 10.18 18.88 4.53
N ALA A 237 11.20 19.73 4.64
CA ALA A 237 12.32 19.76 3.70
C ALA A 237 13.14 18.46 3.76
N ILE A 238 13.46 17.96 4.96
CA ILE A 238 14.18 16.69 5.14
C ILE A 238 13.33 15.53 4.59
N MET A 239 12.04 15.49 4.93
CA MET A 239 11.08 14.52 4.39
C MET A 239 11.05 14.51 2.87
N ALA A 240 10.95 15.68 2.25
CA ALA A 240 10.92 15.82 0.80
C ALA A 240 12.23 15.38 0.14
N VAL A 241 13.40 15.77 0.68
CA VAL A 241 14.71 15.39 0.11
C VAL A 241 14.90 13.87 0.14
N VAL A 242 14.64 13.23 1.28
CA VAL A 242 14.74 11.77 1.40
C VAL A 242 13.71 11.08 0.51
N GLY A 243 12.46 11.56 0.51
CA GLY A 243 11.38 11.02 -0.30
C GLY A 243 11.68 11.10 -1.80
N VAL A 244 12.22 12.22 -2.29
CA VAL A 244 12.64 12.37 -3.70
C VAL A 244 13.79 11.45 -4.04
N ALA A 245 14.82 11.36 -3.19
CA ALA A 245 15.97 10.48 -3.42
C ALA A 245 15.55 9.01 -3.51
N VAL A 246 14.72 8.54 -2.57
CA VAL A 246 14.20 7.18 -2.56
C VAL A 246 13.21 6.95 -3.72
N GLY A 247 12.37 7.94 -4.04
CA GLY A 247 11.45 7.86 -5.19
C GLY A 247 12.19 7.67 -6.51
N LEU A 248 13.26 8.43 -6.76
CA LEU A 248 14.09 8.26 -7.95
C LEU A 248 14.77 6.88 -7.99
N PHE A 249 15.28 6.42 -6.84
CA PHE A 249 15.84 5.08 -6.73
C PHE A 249 14.80 3.99 -7.04
N VAL A 250 13.59 4.09 -6.48
CA VAL A 250 12.49 3.14 -6.71
C VAL A 250 12.11 3.12 -8.19
N LEU A 251 11.93 4.29 -8.81
CA LEU A 251 11.63 4.38 -10.24
C LEU A 251 12.71 3.73 -11.10
N TYR A 252 13.99 3.98 -10.79
CA TYR A 252 15.09 3.32 -11.49
C TYR A 252 15.09 1.79 -11.29
N ALA A 253 14.86 1.33 -10.06
CA ALA A 253 14.85 -0.09 -9.72
C ALA A 253 13.68 -0.84 -10.37
N VAL A 254 12.51 -0.21 -10.48
CA VAL A 254 11.36 -0.72 -11.24
C VAL A 254 11.67 -0.70 -12.74
N TRP A 255 12.43 0.28 -13.24
CA TRP A 255 12.85 0.36 -14.65
C TRP A 255 13.71 -0.81 -15.06
N LYS A 256 14.63 -1.17 -14.17
CA LYS A 256 15.60 -2.24 -14.35
C LYS A 256 15.12 -3.59 -13.81
N TYR A 257 13.83 -3.72 -13.49
CA TYR A 257 13.29 -4.95 -12.95
C TYR A 257 13.46 -6.13 -13.93
N SER A 258 14.07 -7.22 -13.47
CA SER A 258 14.48 -8.33 -14.34
C SER A 258 13.29 -9.20 -14.78
N ASP A 259 13.45 -9.93 -15.88
CA ASP A 259 12.40 -10.83 -16.36
C ASP A 259 12.22 -12.03 -15.43
N GLU A 260 13.31 -12.54 -14.82
CA GLU A 260 13.28 -13.63 -13.84
C GLU A 260 12.50 -13.21 -12.58
N GLU A 261 12.80 -12.02 -12.04
CA GLU A 261 12.07 -11.49 -10.88
C GLU A 261 10.59 -11.22 -11.22
N ARG A 262 10.27 -10.88 -12.48
CA ARG A 262 8.88 -10.69 -12.93
C ARG A 262 8.15 -12.02 -12.98
N ILE A 263 8.75 -13.06 -13.55
CA ILE A 263 8.15 -14.39 -13.59
C ILE A 263 7.87 -14.87 -12.16
N GLU A 264 8.85 -14.78 -11.25
CA GLU A 264 8.68 -15.19 -9.85
C GLU A 264 7.56 -14.39 -9.14
N LEU A 265 7.45 -13.09 -9.43
CA LEU A 265 6.36 -12.27 -8.91
C LEU A 265 5.01 -12.77 -9.43
N TYR A 266 4.85 -12.93 -10.75
CA TYR A 266 3.59 -13.35 -11.37
C TYR A 266 3.16 -14.77 -10.94
N GLU A 267 4.09 -15.68 -10.65
CA GLU A 267 3.80 -17.00 -10.07
C GLU A 267 3.21 -16.95 -8.66
N LYS A 268 3.46 -15.84 -7.93
CA LYS A 268 2.96 -15.64 -6.56
C LYS A 268 1.70 -14.79 -6.51
N LEU A 269 1.39 -14.02 -7.56
CA LEU A 269 0.17 -13.23 -7.65
C LEU A 269 -1.06 -14.15 -7.72
N GLY A 270 -2.11 -13.75 -7.01
CA GLY A 270 -3.42 -14.42 -7.08
C GLY A 270 -4.29 -13.90 -8.23
N PHE A 271 -5.57 -14.28 -8.19
CA PHE A 271 -6.64 -13.72 -9.02
C PHE A 271 -6.44 -13.85 -10.54
N GLY A 272 -5.84 -14.95 -10.98
CA GLY A 272 -5.73 -15.25 -12.41
C GLY A 272 -4.76 -14.33 -13.17
N ALA A 273 -3.92 -13.56 -12.48
CA ALA A 273 -2.73 -12.96 -13.09
C ALA A 273 -1.95 -14.07 -13.79
N ALA A 274 -1.83 -13.99 -15.11
CA ALA A 274 -1.32 -15.08 -15.93
C ALA A 274 0.05 -15.53 -15.42
N SER A 275 0.20 -16.83 -15.08
CA SER A 275 1.53 -17.36 -14.79
C SER A 275 2.34 -17.28 -16.09
N LEU A 276 3.28 -16.33 -16.16
CA LEU A 276 4.29 -16.33 -17.20
C LEU A 276 5.03 -17.67 -17.14
N LYS A 277 4.95 -18.50 -18.17
CA LYS A 277 5.74 -19.73 -18.20
C LYS A 277 7.15 -19.35 -18.64
N LYS A 278 8.16 -19.85 -17.92
CA LYS A 278 9.59 -19.68 -18.24
C LYS A 278 9.94 -20.07 -19.70
N ASN A 279 9.12 -20.89 -20.34
CA ASN A 279 9.32 -21.35 -21.72
C ASN A 279 8.96 -20.31 -22.80
N ASP A 280 8.27 -19.22 -22.44
CA ASP A 280 7.86 -18.15 -23.36
C ASP A 280 8.94 -17.04 -23.49
N LEU A 281 10.06 -17.17 -22.79
CA LEU A 281 11.22 -16.27 -22.93
C LEU A 281 11.97 -16.53 -24.26
N PRO A 282 12.48 -15.48 -24.93
CA PRO A 282 13.33 -15.62 -26.11
C PRO A 282 14.53 -16.54 -25.83
N SER A 283 14.94 -17.33 -26.84
CA SER A 283 15.97 -18.37 -26.69
C SER A 283 17.32 -17.87 -26.17
N GLU A 284 17.65 -16.60 -26.40
CA GLU A 284 18.91 -15.97 -25.94
C GLU A 284 19.00 -15.80 -24.41
N GLU A 285 17.88 -15.87 -23.70
CA GLU A 285 17.80 -15.71 -22.24
C GLU A 285 17.65 -17.04 -21.49
N ARG A 286 17.51 -18.17 -22.20
CA ARG A 286 17.43 -19.51 -21.57
C ARG A 286 18.79 -20.08 -21.13
N GLU A 287 19.89 -19.51 -21.61
CA GLU A 287 21.26 -20.01 -21.38
C GLU A 287 22.11 -19.14 -20.43
N LYS A 288 21.50 -18.19 -19.71
CA LYS A 288 22.16 -17.43 -18.62
C LYS A 288 21.57 -17.77 -17.27
#